data_AF-A0A969DYK0-F1
#
_entry.id   AF-A0A969DYK0-F1
#
_cell.length_a   1.000
_cell.length_b   1.000
_cell.length_c   1.000
_cell.angle_alpha   90.00
_cell.angle_beta   90.00
_cell.angle_gamma   90.00
#
_symmetry.space_group_name_H-M   'P 1'
#
loop_
_entity.id
_entity.type
_entity.pdbx_description
1 polymer ?
#
loop_
_entity_poly.entity_id
_entity_poly.type
_entity_poly.pdbx_seq_one_letter_code
_entity_poly.pdbx_strand_id
1 'polypeptide(L)' 'MSGSFPTAQIDSPDELPFESEAYVQQALQLLGLNVPPEQLPSLVENFDRLHRIAQPLLEFPLPDNLEAAPQFEP' A
#
# COMPACT_ATOMS: atom_id res chain seq x y z
N MET A 1 -19.44 19.71 -23.71
CA MET A 1 -18.70 20.28 -22.57
C MET A 1 -17.61 19.27 -22.23
N SER A 2 -16.45 19.37 -22.92
CA SER A 2 -15.29 18.51 -22.61
C SER A 2 -14.58 19.12 -21.41
N GLY A 3 -14.77 18.53 -20.24
CA GLY A 3 -13.89 18.76 -19.11
C GLY A 3 -12.61 17.96 -19.35
N SER A 4 -11.52 18.64 -19.68
CA SER A 4 -10.18 18.05 -19.56
C SER A 4 -9.94 17.75 -18.08
N PHE A 5 -9.78 16.47 -17.75
CA PHE A 5 -9.10 16.12 -16.51
C PHE A 5 -7.67 16.65 -16.62
N PRO A 6 -7.14 17.37 -15.62
CA PRO A 6 -5.75 17.73 -15.63
C PRO A 6 -4.94 16.45 -15.64
N THR A 7 -4.26 16.18 -16.75
CA THR A 7 -3.17 15.21 -16.81
C THR A 7 -2.09 15.75 -15.88
N ALA A 8 -2.10 15.29 -14.62
CA ALA A 8 -0.92 15.39 -13.80
C ALA A 8 0.17 14.60 -14.55
N GLN A 9 1.09 15.33 -15.16
CA GLN A 9 2.32 14.80 -15.70
C GLN A 9 3.10 14.25 -14.49
N ILE A 10 2.94 12.96 -14.21
CA ILE A 10 3.77 12.25 -13.24
C ILE A 10 5.10 11.96 -13.95
N ASP A 11 5.98 12.97 -13.96
CA ASP A 11 7.41 12.76 -14.21
C ASP A 11 7.91 11.77 -13.15
N SER A 12 8.33 10.57 -13.59
CA SER A 12 8.98 9.48 -12.84
C SER A 12 8.47 9.23 -11.39
N PRO A 13 7.71 8.15 -11.11
CA PRO A 13 7.07 7.90 -9.81
C PRO A 13 8.01 7.49 -8.65
N ASP A 14 9.33 7.53 -8.83
CA ASP A 14 10.32 7.30 -7.77
C ASP A 14 10.50 8.59 -6.93
N GLU A 15 10.30 8.71 -5.63
CA GLU A 15 9.90 7.84 -4.53
C GLU A 15 9.40 8.83 -3.46
N LEU A 16 8.10 9.03 -3.27
CA LEU A 16 7.67 9.63 -2.00
C LEU A 16 7.88 8.56 -0.91
N PRO A 17 8.51 8.89 0.23
CA PRO A 17 8.71 7.93 1.29
C PRO A 17 7.36 7.32 1.72
N PHE A 18 7.37 6.04 2.07
CA PHE A 18 6.18 5.39 2.59
C PHE A 18 5.84 5.96 3.97
N GLU A 19 4.72 6.67 4.06
CA GLU A 19 4.24 7.32 5.29
C GLU A 19 3.23 6.40 6.01
N SER A 20 3.72 5.55 6.91
CA SER A 20 2.91 4.56 7.63
C SER A 20 1.72 5.18 8.38
N GLU A 21 1.89 6.35 8.99
CA GLU A 21 0.80 7.02 9.71
C GLU A 21 -0.34 7.43 8.78
N ALA A 22 -0.01 8.06 7.65
CA ALA A 22 -0.98 8.48 6.65
C ALA A 22 -1.70 7.26 6.03
N TYR A 23 -0.95 6.20 5.71
CA TYR A 23 -1.51 4.96 5.19
C TYR A 23 -2.49 4.33 6.18
N VAL A 24 -2.10 4.16 7.45
CA VAL A 24 -2.94 3.56 8.49
C VAL A 24 -4.23 4.37 8.68
N GLN A 25 -4.14 5.69 8.79
CA GLN A 25 -5.32 6.54 8.97
C GLN A 25 -6.30 6.41 7.78
N GLN A 26 -5.80 6.44 6.55
CA GLN A 26 -6.64 6.30 5.36
C GLN A 26 -7.24 4.90 5.23
N ALA A 27 -6.46 3.86 5.53
CA ALA A 27 -6.93 2.47 5.49
C ALA A 27 -8.03 2.21 6.51
N LEU A 28 -7.89 2.72 7.74
CA LEU A 28 -8.93 2.62 8.77
C LEU A 28 -10.22 3.31 8.34
N GLN A 29 -10.13 4.51 7.76
CA GLN A 29 -11.29 5.24 7.24
C GLN A 29 -11.96 4.48 6.09
N LEU A 30 -11.19 3.98 5.14
CA LEU A 30 -11.70 3.26 3.97
C LEU A 30 -12.41 1.96 4.36
N LEU A 31 -11.85 1.24 5.34
CA LEU A 31 -12.39 -0.04 5.83
C LEU A 31 -13.47 0.14 6.91
N GLY A 32 -13.71 1.37 7.38
CA GLY A 32 -14.65 1.63 8.48
C GLY A 32 -14.24 1.00 9.81
N LEU A 33 -12.94 0.83 10.04
CA LEU A 33 -12.39 0.21 11.25
C LEU A 33 -12.18 1.26 12.34
N ASN A 34 -12.66 0.95 13.55
CA ASN A 34 -12.39 1.74 14.73
C ASN A 34 -11.29 1.06 15.56
N VAL A 35 -10.16 1.73 15.72
CA VAL A 35 -9.02 1.26 16.52
C VAL A 35 -8.86 2.16 17.75
N PRO A 36 -8.74 1.60 18.96
CA PRO A 36 -8.48 2.38 20.16
C PRO A 36 -7.23 3.27 20.00
N PRO A 37 -7.26 4.53 20.43
CA PRO A 37 -6.13 5.46 20.28
C PRO A 37 -4.82 4.93 20.86
N GLU A 38 -4.89 4.17 21.96
CA GLU A 38 -3.73 3.54 22.60
C GLU A 38 -3.04 2.47 21.73
N GLN A 39 -3.74 1.92 20.73
CA GLN A 39 -3.22 0.90 19.82
C GLN A 39 -2.64 1.50 18.52
N LEU A 40 -3.00 2.74 18.17
CA LEU A 40 -2.55 3.39 16.93
C LEU A 40 -1.01 3.45 16.80
N PRO A 41 -0.23 3.82 17.83
CA PRO A 41 1.23 3.87 17.70
C PRO A 41 1.85 2.51 17.34
N SER A 42 1.38 1.43 17.97
CA SER A 42 1.86 0.07 17.69
C SER A 42 1.43 -0.41 16.30
N LEU A 43 0.24 -0.01 15.84
CA LEU A 43 -0.22 -0.32 14.49
C LEU A 43 0.68 0.35 13.43
N VAL A 44 1.03 1.62 13.61
CA VAL A 44 1.95 2.34 12.71
C VAL A 44 3.32 1.68 12.70
N GLU A 45 3.89 1.35 13.86
CA GLU A 45 5.18 0.65 13.96
C GLU A 45 5.16 -0.71 13.23
N ASN A 46 4.05 -1.45 13.30
CA ASN A 46 3.90 -2.69 12.57
C ASN A 46 3.93 -2.48 11.06
N PHE A 47 3.31 -1.40 10.55
CA PHE A 47 3.37 -1.07 9.13
C PHE A 47 4.77 -0.64 8.69
N ASP A 48 5.53 0.11 9.50
CA ASP A 48 6.94 0.42 9.22
C ASP A 48 7.79 -0.86 9.10
N ARG A 49 7.53 -1.82 9.98
CA ARG A 49 8.21 -3.12 9.96
C ARG A 49 7.81 -3.94 8.73
N LEU A 50 6.51 -4.00 8.41
CA LEU A 50 6.00 -4.72 7.25
C LEU A 50 6.55 -4.14 5.95
N HIS A 51 6.56 -2.82 5.80
CA HIS A 51 7.11 -2.14 4.63
C HIS A 51 8.58 -2.53 4.40
N ARG A 52 9.42 -2.48 5.44
CA ARG A 52 10.83 -2.92 5.34
C ARG A 52 11.01 -4.38 4.92
N ILE A 53 10.14 -5.27 5.41
CA ILE A 53 10.21 -6.72 5.08
C ILE A 53 9.68 -6.98 3.66
N ALA A 54 8.69 -6.20 3.22
CA ALA A 54 8.07 -6.33 1.91
C ALA A 54 8.90 -5.68 0.79
N GLN A 55 9.71 -4.66 1.08
CA GLN A 55 10.45 -3.93 0.06
C GLN A 55 11.29 -4.83 -0.87
N PRO A 56 12.05 -5.82 -0.37
CA PRO A 56 12.80 -6.73 -1.24
C PRO A 56 11.91 -7.58 -2.16
N LEU A 57 10.63 -7.80 -1.80
CA LEU A 57 9.71 -8.56 -2.65
C LEU A 57 9.36 -7.83 -3.96
N LEU A 58 9.48 -6.50 -3.98
CA LEU A 58 9.22 -5.68 -5.16
C LEU A 58 10.32 -5.77 -6.22
N GLU A 59 11.51 -6.26 -5.84
CA GLU A 59 12.64 -6.46 -6.75
C GLU A 59 12.56 -7.78 -7.52
N PHE A 60 11.68 -8.69 -7.10
CA PHE A 60 11.49 -9.95 -7.81
C PHE A 60 10.74 -9.70 -9.13
N PRO A 61 11.30 -10.10 -10.29
CA PRO A 61 10.61 -9.95 -11.54
C PRO A 61 9.34 -10.82 -11.54
N LEU A 62 8.19 -10.20 -11.80
CA LEU A 62 6.92 -10.89 -12.00
C LEU A 62 6.69 -11.06 -13.50
N PRO A 63 6.68 -12.29 -14.03
CA PRO A 63 6.30 -12.56 -15.41
C PRO A 63 4.86 -12.13 -15.68
N ASP A 64 4.57 -11.55 -16.86
CA ASP A 64 3.20 -11.17 -17.27
C ASP A 64 2.22 -12.35 -17.27
N ASN A 65 2.74 -13.58 -17.39
CA ASN A 65 1.98 -14.83 -17.41
C ASN A 65 1.99 -15.57 -16.06
N LEU A 66 2.54 -14.97 -15.00
CA LEU A 66 2.49 -15.55 -13.66
C LEU A 66 1.08 -15.38 -13.10
N GLU A 67 0.31 -16.46 -13.12
CA GLU A 67 -0.95 -16.52 -12.38
C GLU A 67 -0.65 -16.60 -10.88
N ALA A 68 -1.40 -15.85 -10.06
CA ALA A 68 -1.35 -16.02 -8.62
C ALA A 68 -1.65 -17.49 -8.30
N ALA A 69 -0.76 -18.16 -7.56
CA ALA A 69 -0.87 -19.59 -7.27
C ALA A 69 -2.30 -19.92 -6.76
N PRO A 70 -3.17 -20.55 -7.57
CA PRO A 70 -4.58 -20.68 -7.25
C PRO A 70 -4.89 -22.09 -6.77
N GLN A 71 -3.92 -22.82 -6.25
CA GLN A 71 -4.13 -24.21 -5.85
C GLN A 71 -4.65 -24.26 -4.42
N PHE A 72 -5.97 -24.14 -4.31
CA PHE A 72 -6.70 -24.57 -3.14
C PHE A 72 -6.88 -26.10 -3.22
N GLU A 73 -6.08 -26.84 -2.45
CA GLU A 73 -6.30 -28.28 -2.22
C GLU A 73 -7.44 -28.43 -1.20
N PRO A 74 -8.50 -29.20 -1.49
CA PRO A 74 -9.66 -29.36 -0.61
C PRO A 74 -9.37 -30.15 0.67
#